data_AF-A0A3D4P2L6-F1
#
_entry.id   AF-A0A3D4P2L6-F1
#
_cell.length_a   1.000
_cell.length_b   1.000
_cell.length_c   1.000
_cell.angle_alpha   90.00
_cell.angle_beta   90.00
_cell.angle_gamma   90.00
#
_symmetry.space_group_name_H-M   'P 1'
#
loop_
_entity.id
_entity.type
_entity.pdbx_description
1 polymer ?
#
loop_
_entity_poly.entity_id
_entity_poly.type
_entity_poly.pdbx_seq_one_letter_code
_entity_poly.pdbx_strand_id
1 'polypeptide(L)'
;MKKSELEGKPDRTMGVEALREGKSKEKKEDYVDMDVPYVIPNFFDHAYLLADGQTYSLDKLTEVIPGGYSLNKDFGIPKLGDRKEVQFVYLVPAEVKNIAFQFFDYSYGHILVPVKGDQKLAVGKGAPAGRYLDQIKDAMVEMAAVAVNIRNDYKEEEAPEGWRYAVAELSGKSLSGSAEMGNIIQIEPTENVWVTTKEGYLYYSCGGSTTDDGFIRFTPEFSQNQEVAFLVPSLLKEYALGLRIQNRVYTLKLGPEFQLEAPKALASHRDGKTMEILLYGMRKDGENIVLDLGIKSLVKSGIEIQSDQQFILEGGEEEVYPEETATQELPHRPPTPFVIPPQAFVRFELAYATEAVPTTLRYRGYESEGKLALPGLK
;
A
#
# COMPACT_ATOMS: atom_id res chain seq x y z
N MET A 1 12.41 14.68 -36.93
CA MET A 1 12.37 13.47 -37.79
C MET A 1 13.03 13.81 -39.13
N LYS A 2 13.69 12.87 -39.84
CA LYS A 2 14.35 13.20 -41.13
C LYS A 2 13.29 13.37 -42.22
N LYS A 3 13.35 14.45 -43.01
CA LYS A 3 12.39 14.71 -44.11
C LYS A 3 12.24 13.53 -45.09
N SER A 4 13.32 12.77 -45.28
CA SER A 4 13.36 11.57 -46.13
C SER A 4 12.51 10.39 -45.64
N GLU A 5 12.07 10.40 -44.38
CA GLU A 5 11.22 9.34 -43.80
C GLU A 5 9.73 9.67 -43.95
N LEU A 6 9.37 10.93 -44.23
CA LEU A 6 8.00 11.42 -44.41
C LEU A 6 7.55 11.45 -45.88
N GLU A 7 8.49 11.62 -46.82
CA GLU A 7 8.18 11.55 -48.26
C GLU A 7 8.11 10.07 -48.68
N GLY A 8 6.89 9.53 -48.75
CA GLY A 8 6.61 8.19 -49.27
C GLY A 8 7.28 7.95 -50.63
N LYS A 9 7.69 6.70 -50.86
CA LYS A 9 8.48 6.20 -52.02
C LYS A 9 8.28 7.02 -53.31
N PRO A 10 9.36 7.40 -54.02
CA PRO A 10 9.23 8.12 -55.29
C PRO A 10 8.46 7.26 -56.30
N ASP A 11 7.39 7.84 -56.83
CA ASP A 11 6.61 7.30 -57.93
C ASP A 11 7.54 7.08 -59.14
N ARG A 12 7.70 5.82 -59.54
CA ARG A 12 8.42 5.42 -60.74
C ARG A 12 7.44 5.34 -61.89
N THR A 13 6.99 6.50 -62.36
CA THR A 13 6.40 6.63 -63.69
C THR A 13 7.32 7.49 -64.56
N MET A 14 7.81 6.84 -65.61
CA MET A 14 8.82 7.32 -66.53
C MET A 14 8.31 8.49 -67.37
N GLY A 15 9.05 9.60 -67.36
CA GLY A 15 8.95 10.69 -68.32
C GLY A 15 10.36 11.12 -68.74
N VAL A 16 10.66 10.88 -70.00
CA VAL A 16 11.94 11.03 -70.71
C VAL A 16 12.59 12.40 -70.51
N GLU A 17 13.83 12.43 -69.98
CA GLU A 17 14.98 13.25 -70.42
C GLU A 17 16.07 13.27 -69.34
N ALA A 18 16.92 12.25 -69.34
CA ALA A 18 18.23 12.36 -68.73
C ALA A 18 19.17 12.99 -69.77
N LEU A 19 19.70 14.18 -69.49
CA LEU A 19 21.00 14.68 -69.98
C LEU A 19 21.29 16.10 -69.42
N ARG A 20 22.03 16.19 -68.31
CA ARG A 20 23.27 17.00 -68.18
C ARG A 20 23.74 17.15 -66.73
N GLU A 21 24.99 16.72 -66.54
CA GLU A 21 26.06 17.34 -65.76
C GLU A 21 25.82 17.76 -64.29
N GLY A 22 26.45 17.00 -63.39
CA GLY A 22 27.50 17.54 -62.52
C GLY A 22 27.10 18.50 -61.39
N LYS A 23 26.94 17.94 -60.18
CA LYS A 23 27.62 18.33 -58.92
C LYS A 23 26.92 17.66 -57.73
N SER A 24 27.67 16.86 -56.97
CA SER A 24 27.28 16.38 -55.64
C SER A 24 27.12 17.58 -54.70
N LYS A 25 25.88 18.05 -54.53
CA LYS A 25 25.51 18.85 -53.36
C LYS A 25 25.32 17.90 -52.20
N GLU A 26 26.15 18.02 -51.16
CA GLU A 26 25.83 17.48 -49.84
C GLU A 26 24.42 17.95 -49.47
N LYS A 27 23.49 17.00 -49.34
CA LYS A 27 22.18 17.27 -48.79
C LYS A 27 22.40 17.59 -47.32
N LYS A 28 22.29 18.87 -46.94
CA LYS A 28 22.00 19.23 -45.55
C LYS A 28 20.73 18.47 -45.16
N GLU A 29 20.81 17.67 -44.10
CA GLU A 29 19.64 17.00 -43.54
C GLU A 29 18.70 18.07 -42.98
N ASP A 30 17.63 18.36 -43.72
CA ASP A 30 16.56 19.22 -43.24
C ASP A 30 15.77 18.43 -42.18
N TYR A 31 15.86 18.89 -40.94
CA TYR A 31 15.01 18.44 -39.85
C TYR A 31 13.72 19.25 -39.90
N VAL A 32 12.58 18.56 -39.97
CA VAL A 32 11.27 19.19 -39.84
C VAL A 32 10.93 19.25 -38.36
N ASP A 33 10.62 20.44 -37.85
CA ASP A 33 9.96 20.63 -36.56
C ASP A 33 8.58 19.99 -36.67
N MET A 34 8.44 18.82 -36.06
CA MET A 34 7.18 18.10 -36.02
C MET A 34 6.50 18.48 -34.71
N ASP A 35 5.27 18.97 -34.77
CA ASP A 35 4.43 19.17 -33.58
C ASP A 35 4.21 17.82 -32.91
N VAL A 36 5.00 17.52 -31.88
CA VAL A 36 4.79 16.36 -31.03
C VAL A 36 3.84 16.79 -29.92
N PRO A 37 2.67 16.13 -29.75
CA PRO A 37 1.78 16.46 -28.66
C PRO A 37 2.49 16.21 -27.34
N TYR A 38 2.43 17.19 -26.46
CA TYR A 38 2.86 17.02 -25.08
C TYR A 38 1.79 16.19 -24.38
N VAL A 39 2.14 15.04 -23.80
CA VAL A 39 1.20 14.13 -23.13
C VAL A 39 1.80 13.67 -21.82
N ILE A 40 1.01 13.76 -20.75
CA ILE A 40 1.31 13.19 -19.45
C ILE A 40 0.24 12.17 -19.11
N PRO A 41 0.61 10.89 -18.97
CA PRO A 41 -0.32 9.86 -18.53
C PRO A 41 -0.74 10.11 -17.08
N ASN A 42 -1.95 9.69 -16.71
CA ASN A 42 -2.46 9.73 -15.34
C ASN A 42 -2.16 11.05 -14.61
N PHE A 43 -2.72 12.17 -15.08
CA PHE A 43 -2.40 13.51 -14.58
C PHE A 43 -2.45 13.67 -13.05
N PHE A 44 -3.31 12.89 -12.38
CA PHE A 44 -3.38 12.79 -10.93
C PHE A 44 -2.02 12.52 -10.26
N ASP A 45 -1.14 11.77 -10.92
CA ASP A 45 0.17 11.40 -10.41
C ASP A 45 1.21 12.52 -10.49
N HIS A 46 0.85 13.62 -11.15
CA HIS A 46 1.76 14.67 -11.55
C HIS A 46 1.40 16.02 -10.93
N ALA A 47 0.22 16.21 -10.36
CA ALA A 47 -0.27 17.52 -9.90
C ALA A 47 -0.57 17.54 -8.39
N TYR A 48 0.15 18.40 -7.67
CA TYR A 48 0.08 18.51 -6.22
C TYR A 48 0.01 19.97 -5.77
N LEU A 49 -0.60 20.18 -4.61
CA LEU A 49 -0.53 21.44 -3.88
C LEU A 49 0.37 21.28 -2.66
N LEU A 50 1.39 22.13 -2.56
CA LEU A 50 2.28 22.21 -1.41
C LEU A 50 1.82 23.37 -0.53
N ALA A 51 1.52 23.12 0.74
CA ALA A 51 1.13 24.17 1.68
C ALA A 51 1.83 24.01 3.03
N ASP A 52 2.53 25.06 3.46
CA ASP A 52 3.30 25.14 4.71
C ASP A 52 4.15 23.88 5.02
N GLY A 53 4.74 23.26 4.00
CA GLY A 53 5.59 22.08 4.11
C GLY A 53 4.84 20.73 4.14
N GLN A 54 3.53 20.74 3.89
CA GLN A 54 2.72 19.56 3.66
C GLN A 54 2.31 19.45 2.19
N THR A 55 1.98 18.24 1.76
CA THR A 55 1.58 17.95 0.39
C THR A 55 0.15 17.45 0.34
N TYR A 56 -0.63 18.00 -0.58
CA TYR A 56 -2.04 17.67 -0.81
C TYR A 56 -2.22 17.20 -2.25
N SER A 57 -2.87 16.05 -2.40
CA SER A 57 -3.25 15.49 -3.70
C SER A 57 -4.51 16.16 -4.23
N LEU A 58 -4.75 16.04 -5.54
CA LEU A 58 -6.00 16.47 -6.16
C LEU A 58 -7.21 15.80 -5.50
N ASP A 59 -8.29 16.57 -5.35
CA ASP A 59 -9.55 16.10 -4.78
C ASP A 59 -10.53 15.63 -5.88
N LYS A 60 -11.35 14.61 -5.62
CA LYS A 60 -12.41 14.12 -6.55
C LYS A 60 -13.38 15.20 -6.99
N LEU A 61 -13.60 16.25 -6.20
CA LEU A 61 -14.42 17.38 -6.60
C LEU A 61 -13.89 18.09 -7.86
N THR A 62 -12.62 17.88 -8.21
CA THR A 62 -12.05 18.32 -9.49
C THR A 62 -12.84 17.78 -10.68
N GLU A 63 -13.39 16.57 -10.64
CA GLU A 63 -14.12 15.99 -11.77
C GLU A 63 -15.54 16.55 -11.94
N VAL A 64 -16.12 17.14 -10.88
CA VAL A 64 -17.52 17.60 -10.89
C VAL A 64 -17.66 19.10 -11.14
N ILE A 65 -16.59 19.87 -10.97
CA ILE A 65 -16.64 21.32 -11.17
C ILE A 65 -16.58 21.70 -12.66
N PRO A 66 -17.23 22.81 -13.07
CA PRO A 66 -17.09 23.35 -14.42
C PRO A 66 -15.63 23.70 -14.74
N GLY A 67 -15.09 23.16 -15.84
CA GLY A 67 -13.68 23.35 -16.21
C GLY A 67 -12.70 22.43 -15.47
N GLY A 68 -13.22 21.52 -14.65
CA GLY A 68 -12.47 20.43 -14.03
C GLY A 68 -11.85 19.45 -15.04
N TYR A 69 -10.80 18.76 -14.63
CA TYR A 69 -10.16 17.70 -15.41
C TYR A 69 -10.40 16.32 -14.80
N SER A 70 -10.54 15.29 -15.64
CA SER A 70 -10.68 13.93 -15.12
C SER A 70 -9.34 13.43 -14.60
N LEU A 71 -9.34 12.84 -13.41
CA LEU A 71 -8.15 12.39 -12.71
C LEU A 71 -7.47 11.21 -13.42
N ASN A 72 -8.28 10.37 -14.09
CA ASN A 72 -7.86 9.15 -14.76
C ASN A 72 -7.64 9.31 -16.27
N LYS A 73 -7.53 10.56 -16.78
CA LYS A 73 -7.25 10.83 -18.19
C LYS A 73 -5.87 11.41 -18.39
N ASP A 74 -5.24 11.03 -19.50
CA ASP A 74 -4.00 11.65 -19.96
C ASP A 74 -4.21 13.15 -20.16
N PHE A 75 -3.28 13.96 -19.65
CA PHE A 75 -3.26 15.38 -19.91
C PHE A 75 -2.39 15.66 -21.13
N GLY A 76 -3.02 16.09 -22.22
CA GLY A 76 -2.31 16.46 -23.45
C GLY A 76 -2.48 17.92 -23.87
N ILE A 77 -1.41 18.49 -24.45
CA ILE A 77 -1.41 19.72 -25.25
C ILE A 77 -1.05 19.32 -26.70
N PRO A 78 -2.01 19.39 -27.66
CA PRO A 78 -1.85 18.77 -28.97
C PRO A 78 -0.74 19.37 -29.85
N LYS A 79 -0.55 20.69 -29.82
CA LYS A 79 0.42 21.41 -30.66
C LYS A 79 1.16 22.48 -29.89
N LEU A 80 2.33 22.85 -30.41
CA LEU A 80 3.08 23.97 -29.85
C LEU A 80 2.26 25.27 -29.95
N GLY A 81 2.12 25.97 -28.83
CA GLY A 81 1.35 27.21 -28.73
C GLY A 81 -0.14 27.01 -28.41
N ASP A 82 -0.66 25.77 -28.43
CA ASP A 82 -2.00 25.49 -27.92
C ASP A 82 -2.07 25.78 -26.42
N ARG A 83 -3.26 26.20 -25.97
CA ARG A 83 -3.55 26.45 -24.56
C ARG A 83 -4.69 25.57 -24.12
N LYS A 84 -4.55 25.02 -22.93
CA LYS A 84 -5.58 24.24 -22.26
C LYS A 84 -5.78 24.81 -20.87
N GLU A 85 -7.00 25.24 -20.58
CA GLU A 85 -7.39 25.72 -19.28
C GLU A 85 -8.07 24.60 -18.51
N VAL A 86 -7.67 24.44 -17.25
CA VAL A 86 -8.15 23.39 -16.34
C VAL A 86 -8.25 23.98 -14.95
N GLN A 87 -9.23 23.50 -14.18
CA GLN A 87 -9.44 23.86 -12.79
C GLN A 87 -9.20 22.64 -11.91
N PHE A 88 -8.51 22.85 -10.80
CA PHE A 88 -8.11 21.82 -9.86
C PHE A 88 -8.59 22.17 -8.47
N VAL A 89 -9.10 21.17 -7.75
CA VAL A 89 -9.58 21.30 -6.38
C VAL A 89 -8.63 20.55 -5.46
N TYR A 90 -8.31 21.18 -4.33
CA TYR A 90 -7.49 20.61 -3.26
C TYR A 90 -8.15 20.92 -1.92
N LEU A 91 -8.19 19.95 -1.02
CA LEU A 91 -8.60 20.16 0.37
C LEU A 91 -7.37 20.52 1.21
N VAL A 92 -7.34 21.75 1.72
CA VAL A 92 -6.27 22.28 2.58
C VAL A 92 -6.85 22.96 3.82
N PRO A 93 -6.13 22.95 4.96
CA PRO A 93 -6.54 23.70 6.14
C PRO A 93 -6.72 25.19 5.85
N ALA A 94 -7.69 25.84 6.52
CA ALA A 94 -8.00 27.25 6.25
C ALA A 94 -6.87 28.21 6.68
N GLU A 95 -6.03 27.77 7.61
CA GLU A 95 -4.98 28.55 8.26
C GLU A 95 -3.68 28.62 7.44
N VAL A 96 -3.62 27.94 6.29
CA VAL A 96 -2.39 27.87 5.48
C VAL A 96 -1.96 29.25 4.97
N LYS A 97 -0.68 29.56 5.15
CA LYS A 97 -0.09 30.86 4.83
C LYS A 97 0.63 30.84 3.49
N ASN A 98 1.36 29.77 3.21
CA ASN A 98 2.17 29.62 2.01
C ASN A 98 1.66 28.45 1.17
N ILE A 99 1.46 28.68 -0.13
CA ILE A 99 0.91 27.71 -1.08
C ILE A 99 1.70 27.77 -2.38
N ALA A 100 2.08 26.62 -2.91
CA ALA A 100 2.68 26.48 -4.23
C ALA A 100 2.08 25.27 -4.96
N PHE A 101 1.83 25.41 -6.25
CA PHE A 101 1.42 24.32 -7.11
C PHE A 101 2.66 23.62 -7.67
N GLN A 102 2.76 22.31 -7.46
CA GLN A 102 3.86 21.48 -7.93
C GLN A 102 3.35 20.54 -9.01
N PHE A 103 3.97 20.62 -10.18
CA PHE A 103 3.73 19.73 -11.29
C PHE A 103 4.97 18.91 -11.59
N PHE A 104 4.86 17.59 -11.58
CA PHE A 104 5.95 16.69 -11.90
C PHE A 104 5.90 16.28 -13.35
N ASP A 105 6.87 16.73 -14.12
CA ASP A 105 7.14 16.17 -15.43
C ASP A 105 8.49 15.47 -15.37
N TYR A 106 8.47 14.14 -15.43
CA TYR A 106 9.66 13.29 -15.39
C TYR A 106 10.38 13.23 -16.75
N SER A 107 9.76 13.75 -17.82
CA SER A 107 10.34 13.79 -19.17
C SER A 107 11.04 15.11 -19.44
N TYR A 108 10.44 16.23 -19.03
CA TYR A 108 10.91 17.58 -19.39
C TYR A 108 11.23 18.49 -18.21
N GLY A 109 11.04 18.01 -16.97
CA GLY A 109 11.41 18.71 -15.74
C GLY A 109 10.23 19.30 -15.01
N HIS A 110 10.30 19.27 -13.68
CA HIS A 110 9.21 19.66 -12.80
C HIS A 110 8.96 21.17 -12.79
N ILE A 111 7.69 21.56 -12.68
CA ILE A 111 7.26 22.96 -12.63
C ILE A 111 6.76 23.25 -11.22
N LEU A 112 7.24 24.33 -10.60
CA LEU A 112 6.77 24.81 -9.32
C LEU A 112 6.29 26.25 -9.46
N VAL A 113 5.01 26.48 -9.21
CA VAL A 113 4.35 27.77 -9.36
C VAL A 113 3.94 28.29 -7.99
N PRO A 114 4.48 29.42 -7.50
CA PRO A 114 4.00 30.03 -6.25
C PRO A 114 2.57 30.55 -6.42
N VAL A 115 1.68 30.19 -5.49
CA VAL A 115 0.26 30.61 -5.50
C VAL A 115 0.01 31.67 -4.43
N LYS A 116 0.57 31.50 -3.23
CA LYS A 116 0.39 32.40 -2.08
C LYS A 116 1.62 32.35 -1.16
N GLY A 117 2.07 33.48 -0.65
CA GLY A 117 3.16 33.53 0.35
C GLY A 117 4.54 33.13 -0.20
N ASP A 118 5.39 32.59 0.67
CA ASP A 118 6.76 32.18 0.35
C ASP A 118 6.82 30.74 -0.19
N GLN A 119 7.32 30.59 -1.41
CA GLN A 119 7.43 29.30 -2.10
C GLN A 119 8.29 28.28 -1.34
N LYS A 120 9.38 28.69 -0.68
CA LYS A 120 10.25 27.79 0.07
C LYS A 120 9.55 27.28 1.33
N LEU A 121 8.75 28.13 1.97
CA LEU A 121 7.93 27.72 3.11
C LEU A 121 6.77 26.83 2.69
N ALA A 122 6.19 27.04 1.50
CA ALA A 122 5.15 26.17 0.94
C ALA A 122 5.68 24.75 0.69
N VAL A 123 6.88 24.64 0.09
CA VAL A 123 7.56 23.34 -0.17
C VAL A 123 8.02 22.68 1.14
N GLY A 124 8.47 23.47 2.11
CA GLY A 124 9.02 22.97 3.35
C GLY A 124 10.39 22.31 3.18
N LYS A 125 10.80 21.53 4.19
CA LYS A 125 12.14 20.90 4.24
C LYS A 125 12.18 19.46 3.71
N GLY A 126 11.08 18.95 3.17
CA GLY A 126 11.02 17.61 2.56
C GLY A 126 11.18 16.43 3.54
N ALA A 127 11.19 16.69 4.85
CA ALA A 127 11.11 15.70 5.92
C ALA A 127 10.12 16.22 6.97
N PRO A 128 9.26 15.36 7.54
CA PRO A 128 8.17 15.82 8.39
C PRO A 128 8.74 16.52 9.64
N ALA A 129 8.43 17.79 9.88
CA ALA A 129 8.95 18.48 11.06
C ALA A 129 8.19 18.00 12.31
N GLY A 130 8.78 17.15 13.16
CA GLY A 130 8.09 16.68 14.37
C GLY A 130 8.81 15.60 15.16
N ARG A 131 8.22 15.24 16.30
CA ARG A 131 8.56 14.06 17.10
C ARG A 131 7.71 12.91 16.59
N TYR A 132 8.33 11.90 16.01
CA TYR A 132 7.64 10.67 15.60
C TYR A 132 7.58 9.67 16.76
N LEU A 133 6.65 8.72 16.65
CA LEU A 133 6.59 7.54 17.52
C LEU A 133 7.72 6.57 17.19
N ASP A 134 7.93 6.31 15.88
CA ASP A 134 9.02 5.51 15.35
C ASP A 134 9.27 5.86 13.87
N GLN A 135 10.42 5.47 13.34
CA GLN A 135 10.78 5.73 11.95
C GLN A 135 11.65 4.61 11.35
N ILE A 136 11.52 4.44 10.04
CA ILE A 136 12.30 3.50 9.23
C ILE A 136 12.80 4.17 7.96
N LYS A 137 13.99 3.76 7.52
CA LYS A 137 14.59 4.17 6.25
C LYS A 137 15.31 2.98 5.64
N ASP A 138 14.94 2.66 4.41
CA ASP A 138 15.57 1.61 3.59
C ASP A 138 15.63 2.08 2.13
N ALA A 139 16.20 1.28 1.24
CA ALA A 139 16.33 1.57 -0.18
C ALA A 139 14.99 1.81 -0.92
N MET A 140 13.86 1.36 -0.37
CA MET A 140 12.54 1.56 -0.99
C MET A 140 11.80 2.78 -0.46
N VAL A 141 11.90 3.05 0.85
CA VAL A 141 11.02 4.02 1.51
C VAL A 141 11.70 4.62 2.74
N GLU A 142 11.40 5.88 2.99
CA GLU A 142 11.58 6.55 4.28
C GLU A 142 10.20 6.83 4.85
N MET A 143 9.89 6.33 6.04
CA MET A 143 8.56 6.42 6.63
C MET A 143 8.63 6.56 8.14
N ALA A 144 7.74 7.35 8.71
CA ALA A 144 7.59 7.54 10.14
C ALA A 144 6.12 7.39 10.56
N ALA A 145 5.91 6.77 11.72
CA ALA A 145 4.63 6.84 12.42
C ALA A 145 4.60 8.12 13.25
N VAL A 146 3.74 9.07 12.88
CA VAL A 146 3.69 10.41 13.47
C VAL A 146 2.87 10.38 14.76
N ALA A 147 1.66 9.82 14.69
CA ALA A 147 0.72 9.76 15.79
C ALA A 147 -0.24 8.58 15.63
N VAL A 148 -0.94 8.24 16.71
CA VAL A 148 -2.10 7.35 16.66
C VAL A 148 -3.23 7.98 17.46
N ASN A 149 -4.37 8.17 16.81
CA ASN A 149 -5.58 8.69 17.41
C ASN A 149 -6.57 7.56 17.65
N ILE A 150 -6.98 7.36 18.90
CA ILE A 150 -8.03 6.41 19.25
C ILE A 150 -9.39 7.11 19.17
N ARG A 151 -10.33 6.53 18.42
CA ARG A 151 -11.67 7.06 18.18
C ARG A 151 -12.73 5.97 18.36
N ASN A 152 -13.96 6.38 18.63
CA ASN A 152 -15.10 5.46 18.69
C ASN A 152 -15.78 5.30 17.32
N ASP A 153 -15.44 6.12 16.35
CA ASP A 153 -16.01 6.12 15.02
C ASP A 153 -14.94 6.35 13.94
N TYR A 154 -15.18 5.84 12.74
CA TYR A 154 -14.38 6.07 11.54
C TYR A 154 -15.28 5.99 10.31
N LYS A 155 -15.21 6.99 9.41
CA LYS A 155 -16.05 7.08 8.19
C LYS A 155 -17.55 6.89 8.48
N GLU A 156 -18.06 7.56 9.52
CA GLU A 156 -19.47 7.50 9.93
C GLU A 156 -19.93 6.15 10.50
N GLU A 157 -19.03 5.19 10.70
CA GLU A 157 -19.32 3.91 11.34
C GLU A 157 -18.85 3.90 12.80
N GLU A 158 -19.73 3.54 13.73
CA GLU A 158 -19.40 3.35 15.14
C GLU A 158 -18.68 2.01 15.37
N ALA A 159 -17.68 2.01 16.25
CA ALA A 159 -17.00 0.79 16.66
C ALA A 159 -17.95 -0.07 17.52
N PRO A 160 -17.98 -1.41 17.31
CA PRO A 160 -18.76 -2.32 18.14
C PRO A 160 -18.35 -2.28 19.62
N GLU A 161 -19.23 -2.77 20.50
CA GLU A 161 -18.92 -2.86 21.93
C GLU A 161 -17.62 -3.64 22.18
N GLY A 162 -16.72 -3.07 22.98
CA GLY A 162 -15.41 -3.66 23.27
C GLY A 162 -14.32 -3.34 22.24
N TRP A 163 -14.64 -2.63 21.15
CA TRP A 163 -13.72 -2.23 20.09
C TRP A 163 -13.55 -0.71 19.99
N ARG A 164 -12.48 -0.27 19.33
CA ARG A 164 -12.22 1.13 18.96
C ARG A 164 -11.47 1.21 17.64
N TYR A 165 -11.55 2.36 16.98
CA TYR A 165 -10.70 2.66 15.83
C TYR A 165 -9.37 3.26 16.31
N ALA A 166 -8.26 2.66 15.87
CA ALA A 166 -6.94 3.26 15.95
C ALA A 166 -6.58 3.84 14.58
N VAL A 167 -6.45 5.16 14.49
CA VAL A 167 -6.08 5.86 13.25
C VAL A 167 -4.63 6.30 13.35
N ALA A 168 -3.74 5.60 12.63
CA ALA A 168 -2.32 5.89 12.56
C ALA A 168 -2.05 6.94 11.48
N GLU A 169 -1.37 8.01 11.87
CA GLU A 169 -0.83 9.02 10.96
C GLU A 169 0.58 8.63 10.54
N LEU A 170 0.80 8.53 9.24
CA LEU A 170 2.06 8.21 8.62
C LEU A 170 2.58 9.42 7.87
N SER A 171 3.90 9.56 7.86
CA SER A 171 4.57 10.47 6.94
C SER A 171 5.71 9.74 6.26
N GLY A 172 5.80 9.83 4.95
CA GLY A 172 6.79 9.06 4.22
C GLY A 172 7.07 9.57 2.82
N LYS A 173 8.14 9.03 2.25
CA LYS A 173 8.70 9.40 0.96
C LYS A 173 9.22 8.14 0.27
N SER A 174 8.96 8.01 -1.02
CA SER A 174 9.53 6.92 -1.80
C SER A 174 11.02 7.16 -2.03
N LEU A 175 11.80 6.11 -1.83
CA LEU A 175 13.22 6.04 -2.20
C LEU A 175 13.43 5.02 -3.33
N SER A 176 12.35 4.39 -3.80
CA SER A 176 12.37 3.42 -4.91
C SER A 176 12.68 4.13 -6.22
N GLY A 177 13.42 3.46 -7.11
CA GLY A 177 13.80 3.96 -8.42
C GLY A 177 15.28 4.29 -8.54
N SER A 178 15.63 5.02 -9.59
CA SER A 178 17.00 5.49 -9.83
C SER A 178 17.18 6.91 -9.31
N ALA A 179 18.43 7.38 -9.25
CA ALA A 179 18.72 8.77 -8.87
C ALA A 179 18.08 9.81 -9.84
N GLU A 180 17.76 9.41 -11.07
CA GLU A 180 17.22 10.29 -12.11
C GLU A 180 15.70 10.17 -12.26
N MET A 181 15.12 9.03 -11.87
CA MET A 181 13.68 8.77 -11.96
C MET A 181 13.26 7.88 -10.79
N GLY A 182 12.64 8.50 -9.80
CA GLY A 182 12.04 7.80 -8.66
C GLY A 182 10.70 7.17 -9.04
N ASN A 183 10.33 6.10 -8.36
CA ASN A 183 9.03 5.45 -8.49
C ASN A 183 8.09 5.92 -7.38
N ILE A 184 6.80 6.01 -7.69
CA ILE A 184 5.76 6.16 -6.68
C ILE A 184 5.52 4.79 -6.04
N ILE A 185 5.43 4.77 -4.70
CA ILE A 185 4.96 3.61 -3.96
C ILE A 185 3.48 3.80 -3.66
N GLN A 186 2.68 2.82 -4.07
CA GLN A 186 1.26 2.69 -3.72
C GLN A 186 1.07 1.38 -2.96
N ILE A 187 0.34 1.44 -1.84
CA ILE A 187 0.11 0.31 -0.95
C ILE A 187 -1.39 0.24 -0.67
N GLU A 188 -1.99 -0.91 -0.96
CA GLU A 188 -3.37 -1.20 -0.60
C GLU A 188 -3.46 -1.50 0.91
N PRO A 189 -4.13 -0.65 1.71
CA PRO A 189 -4.06 -0.74 3.17
C PRO A 189 -4.64 -2.04 3.70
N THR A 190 -5.83 -2.44 3.22
CA THR A 190 -6.60 -3.59 3.69
C THR A 190 -5.85 -4.92 3.55
N GLU A 191 -4.97 -5.04 2.57
CA GLU A 191 -4.21 -6.26 2.31
C GLU A 191 -2.77 -6.22 2.85
N ASN A 192 -2.17 -5.03 2.92
CA ASN A 192 -0.72 -4.91 3.13
C ASN A 192 -0.34 -4.16 4.39
N VAL A 193 -1.30 -3.71 5.19
CA VAL A 193 -1.06 -2.94 6.40
C VAL A 193 -1.90 -3.49 7.55
N TRP A 194 -1.24 -3.68 8.69
CA TRP A 194 -1.87 -4.26 9.88
C TRP A 194 -1.27 -3.69 11.16
N VAL A 195 -1.98 -3.82 12.26
CA VAL A 195 -1.48 -3.59 13.61
C VAL A 195 -1.15 -4.94 14.25
N THR A 196 0.03 -5.05 14.85
CA THR A 196 0.52 -6.22 15.58
C THR A 196 0.47 -5.97 17.08
N THR A 197 -0.16 -6.85 17.86
CA THR A 197 -0.17 -6.79 19.33
C THR A 197 1.09 -7.40 19.92
N LYS A 198 1.33 -7.20 21.23
CA LYS A 198 2.45 -7.84 21.93
C LYS A 198 2.39 -9.36 21.84
N GLU A 199 1.20 -9.93 21.87
CA GLU A 199 0.96 -11.37 21.81
C GLU A 199 1.04 -11.94 20.38
N GLY A 200 1.27 -11.09 19.37
CA GLY A 200 1.43 -11.47 17.97
C GLY A 200 0.14 -11.52 17.15
N TYR A 201 -1.00 -11.06 17.67
CA TYR A 201 -2.22 -10.95 16.88
C TYR A 201 -2.12 -9.84 15.83
N LEU A 202 -2.68 -10.08 14.65
CA LEU A 202 -2.73 -9.08 13.58
C LEU A 202 -4.15 -8.55 13.39
N TYR A 203 -4.25 -7.23 13.24
CA TYR A 203 -5.47 -6.52 12.87
C TYR A 203 -5.22 -5.77 11.58
N TYR A 204 -5.79 -6.25 10.49
CA TYR A 204 -5.63 -5.59 9.19
C TYR A 204 -6.39 -4.27 9.16
N SER A 205 -5.88 -3.35 8.34
CA SER A 205 -6.49 -2.04 8.13
C SER A 205 -7.93 -2.21 7.64
N CYS A 206 -8.87 -1.48 8.25
CA CYS A 206 -10.25 -1.36 7.77
C CYS A 206 -10.43 -0.16 6.82
N GLY A 207 -9.34 0.56 6.55
CA GLY A 207 -9.32 1.66 5.60
C GLY A 207 -8.09 2.52 5.79
N GLY A 208 -7.82 3.38 4.82
CA GLY A 208 -6.71 4.30 4.90
C GLY A 208 -6.57 5.05 3.60
N SER A 209 -5.68 6.03 3.60
CA SER A 209 -5.39 7.04 2.58
C SER A 209 -6.09 8.38 2.79
N THR A 210 -5.33 9.45 2.51
CA THR A 210 -5.85 10.80 2.25
C THR A 210 -6.22 11.01 0.78
N THR A 211 -6.17 9.94 -0.02
CA THR A 211 -6.57 9.93 -1.44
C THR A 211 -7.82 9.09 -1.59
N ASP A 212 -8.66 9.50 -2.53
CA ASP A 212 -9.96 8.89 -2.70
C ASP A 212 -9.93 7.50 -3.36
N ASP A 213 -8.77 7.07 -3.89
CA ASP A 213 -8.53 5.72 -4.40
C ASP A 213 -8.23 4.71 -3.29
N GLY A 214 -8.03 5.19 -2.05
CA GLY A 214 -7.83 4.33 -0.89
C GLY A 214 -6.42 3.75 -0.74
N PHE A 215 -5.46 4.12 -1.59
CA PHE A 215 -4.07 3.67 -1.48
C PHE A 215 -3.23 4.59 -0.60
N ILE A 216 -2.39 4.03 0.28
CA ILE A 216 -1.29 4.80 0.88
C ILE A 216 -0.28 5.09 -0.23
N ARG A 217 0.09 6.36 -0.37
CA ARG A 217 0.96 6.83 -1.44
C ARG A 217 2.17 7.58 -0.91
N PHE A 218 3.34 7.23 -1.42
CA PHE A 218 4.58 7.96 -1.21
C PHE A 218 5.26 8.28 -2.54
N THR A 219 5.48 9.56 -2.83
CA THR A 219 6.21 10.05 -4.01
C THR A 219 7.70 10.24 -3.69
N PRO A 220 8.58 10.24 -4.71
CA PRO A 220 10.02 10.38 -4.51
C PRO A 220 10.54 11.83 -4.37
N GLU A 221 9.69 12.85 -4.50
CA GLU A 221 10.12 14.25 -4.46
C GLU A 221 9.97 14.85 -3.07
N PHE A 222 8.85 14.59 -2.39
CA PHE A 222 8.53 15.14 -1.07
C PHE A 222 7.95 14.07 -0.14
N SER A 223 7.92 14.38 1.16
CA SER A 223 7.16 13.59 2.11
C SER A 223 5.66 13.85 1.95
N GLN A 224 4.87 12.80 2.04
CA GLN A 224 3.41 12.82 2.06
C GLN A 224 2.92 12.31 3.39
N ASN A 225 1.85 12.94 3.90
CA ASN A 225 1.13 12.44 5.07
C ASN A 225 0.01 11.52 4.60
N GLN A 226 -0.18 10.41 5.31
CA GLN A 226 -1.16 9.38 5.02
C GLN A 226 -1.83 8.97 6.34
N GLU A 227 -3.07 8.51 6.29
CA GLU A 227 -3.77 7.96 7.46
C GLU A 227 -4.15 6.51 7.20
N VAL A 228 -4.11 5.67 8.23
CA VAL A 228 -4.58 4.28 8.16
C VAL A 228 -5.36 3.95 9.42
N ALA A 229 -6.54 3.35 9.26
CA ALA A 229 -7.44 3.01 10.36
C ALA A 229 -7.51 1.51 10.57
N PHE A 230 -7.58 1.11 11.84
CA PHE A 230 -7.68 -0.26 12.30
C PHE A 230 -8.81 -0.38 13.32
N LEU A 231 -9.64 -1.41 13.20
CA LEU A 231 -10.57 -1.78 14.26
C LEU A 231 -9.83 -2.72 15.24
N VAL A 232 -9.62 -2.26 16.47
CA VAL A 232 -8.82 -2.97 17.48
C VAL A 232 -9.59 -3.11 18.80
N PRO A 233 -9.29 -4.13 19.63
CA PRO A 233 -9.88 -4.23 20.95
C PRO A 233 -9.59 -3.01 21.81
N SER A 234 -10.61 -2.51 22.52
CA SER A 234 -10.53 -1.30 23.36
C SER A 234 -9.51 -1.39 24.51
N LEU A 235 -9.12 -2.61 24.90
CA LEU A 235 -8.12 -2.87 25.94
C LEU A 235 -6.68 -2.82 25.42
N LEU A 236 -6.49 -2.76 24.10
CA LEU A 236 -5.18 -2.76 23.48
C LEU A 236 -4.46 -1.43 23.74
N LYS A 237 -3.32 -1.49 24.43
CA LYS A 237 -2.52 -0.30 24.79
C LYS A 237 -1.24 -0.14 23.98
N GLU A 238 -0.66 -1.26 23.57
CA GLU A 238 0.67 -1.29 22.98
C GLU A 238 0.67 -2.19 21.76
N TYR A 239 1.07 -1.61 20.64
CA TYR A 239 1.04 -2.26 19.35
C TYR A 239 2.03 -1.61 18.39
N ALA A 240 2.32 -2.32 17.31
CA ALA A 240 3.17 -1.83 16.23
C ALA A 240 2.43 -1.91 14.90
N LEU A 241 2.73 -0.97 14.02
CA LEU A 241 2.27 -0.97 12.65
C LEU A 241 3.18 -1.86 11.81
N GLY A 242 2.62 -2.88 11.18
CA GLY A 242 3.25 -3.67 10.14
C GLY A 242 2.81 -3.20 8.76
N LEU A 243 3.74 -3.14 7.83
CA LEU A 243 3.48 -2.73 6.45
C LEU A 243 4.33 -3.53 5.48
N ARG A 244 3.70 -4.03 4.41
CA ARG A 244 4.36 -4.78 3.33
C ARG A 244 4.50 -3.95 2.06
N ILE A 245 5.70 -3.93 1.48
CA ILE A 245 5.97 -3.39 0.15
C ILE A 245 6.72 -4.47 -0.63
N GLN A 246 6.05 -5.07 -1.62
CA GLN A 246 6.56 -6.25 -2.34
C GLN A 246 6.95 -7.36 -1.34
N ASN A 247 8.22 -7.79 -1.35
CA ASN A 247 8.74 -8.83 -0.45
C ASN A 247 9.31 -8.29 0.87
N ARG A 248 9.24 -6.97 1.11
CA ARG A 248 9.77 -6.33 2.31
C ARG A 248 8.64 -6.06 3.29
N VAL A 249 8.90 -6.35 4.56
CA VAL A 249 7.99 -5.99 5.65
C VAL A 249 8.72 -5.05 6.60
N TYR A 250 8.03 -3.98 6.95
CA TYR A 250 8.49 -2.95 7.87
C TYR A 250 7.62 -2.99 9.12
N THR A 251 8.22 -2.61 10.24
CA THR A 251 7.53 -2.50 11.52
C THR A 251 7.89 -1.16 12.14
N LEU A 252 6.86 -0.40 12.51
CA LEU A 252 6.97 0.87 13.21
C LEU A 252 6.26 0.73 14.56
N LYS A 253 6.97 1.00 15.65
CA LYS A 253 6.36 1.00 16.98
C LYS A 253 5.39 2.17 17.11
N LEU A 254 4.17 1.89 17.56
CA LEU A 254 3.18 2.94 17.84
C LEU A 254 3.16 3.33 19.32
N GLY A 255 3.91 2.61 20.17
CA GLY A 255 4.15 2.94 21.56
C GLY A 255 5.61 2.64 21.97
N PRO A 256 6.16 3.36 22.96
CA PRO A 256 7.58 3.27 23.33
C PRO A 256 7.99 1.90 23.89
N GLU A 257 7.06 1.15 24.46
CA GLU A 257 7.31 -0.12 25.17
C GLU A 257 6.93 -1.37 24.35
N PHE A 258 6.60 -1.20 23.06
CA PHE A 258 6.22 -2.35 22.24
C PHE A 258 7.39 -3.33 22.07
N GLN A 259 7.16 -4.54 22.55
CA GLN A 259 8.01 -5.71 22.33
C GLN A 259 7.10 -6.92 22.12
N LEU A 260 7.41 -7.72 21.10
CA LEU A 260 6.69 -8.94 20.82
C LEU A 260 7.00 -9.97 21.92
N GLU A 261 5.95 -10.42 22.60
CA GLU A 261 5.94 -11.42 23.67
C GLU A 261 5.14 -12.62 23.18
N ALA A 262 5.78 -13.50 22.40
CA ALA A 262 5.13 -14.73 21.97
C ALA A 262 4.84 -15.59 23.23
N PRO A 263 3.58 -15.95 23.50
CA PRO A 263 3.26 -16.79 24.64
C PRO A 263 3.89 -18.19 24.51
N LYS A 264 3.87 -18.96 25.59
CA LYS A 264 4.33 -20.35 25.53
C LYS A 264 3.26 -21.21 24.86
N ALA A 265 3.61 -21.85 23.74
CA ALA A 265 2.73 -22.78 23.04
C ALA A 265 2.48 -24.06 23.86
N LEU A 266 1.27 -24.59 23.77
CA LEU A 266 0.86 -25.89 24.29
C LEU A 266 1.45 -27.04 23.46
N ALA A 267 1.50 -26.85 22.15
CA ALA A 267 2.10 -27.77 21.19
C ALA A 267 2.71 -27.00 20.02
N SER A 268 3.69 -27.59 19.35
CA SER A 268 4.32 -27.00 18.17
C SER A 268 4.74 -28.07 17.18
N HIS A 269 4.73 -27.72 15.90
CA HIS A 269 5.18 -28.57 14.80
C HIS A 269 6.00 -27.72 13.84
N ARG A 270 7.20 -28.19 13.52
CA ARG A 270 8.08 -27.49 12.58
C ARG A 270 7.94 -28.09 11.19
N ASP A 271 7.46 -27.29 10.24
CA ASP A 271 7.39 -27.64 8.82
C ASP A 271 8.73 -27.30 8.15
N GLY A 272 9.67 -28.24 8.28
CA GLY A 272 11.00 -28.17 7.69
C GLY A 272 11.77 -26.90 8.06
N LYS A 273 12.19 -26.16 7.03
CA LYS A 273 12.87 -24.86 7.15
C LYS A 273 11.96 -23.68 6.83
N THR A 274 10.69 -23.94 6.55
CA THR A 274 9.73 -22.93 6.11
C THR A 274 9.11 -22.20 7.30
N MET A 275 8.54 -22.93 8.25
CA MET A 275 7.87 -22.34 9.40
C MET A 275 7.67 -23.30 10.57
N GLU A 276 7.16 -22.78 11.68
CA GLU A 276 6.71 -23.53 12.84
C GLU A 276 5.26 -23.13 13.16
N ILE A 277 4.39 -24.14 13.28
CA ILE A 277 2.99 -24.01 13.64
C ILE A 277 2.87 -24.25 15.15
N LEU A 278 2.15 -23.37 15.84
CA LEU A 278 2.03 -23.34 17.29
C LEU A 278 0.54 -23.39 17.67
N LEU A 279 0.23 -24.16 18.71
CA LEU A 279 -1.09 -24.19 19.34
C LEU A 279 -1.00 -23.51 20.70
N TYR A 280 -1.83 -22.50 20.95
CA TYR A 280 -1.88 -21.77 22.21
C TYR A 280 -3.10 -22.10 23.05
N GLY A 281 -4.20 -22.48 22.42
CA GLY A 281 -5.43 -22.77 23.13
C GLY A 281 -6.49 -23.42 22.27
N MET A 282 -7.48 -23.97 22.97
CA MET A 282 -8.71 -24.49 22.41
C MET A 282 -9.82 -24.11 23.39
N ARG A 283 -10.92 -23.55 22.88
CA ARG A 283 -12.12 -23.26 23.69
C ARG A 283 -13.38 -23.68 22.95
N LYS A 284 -14.44 -23.95 23.70
CA LYS A 284 -15.79 -24.09 23.15
C LYS A 284 -16.47 -22.72 23.18
N ASP A 285 -17.10 -22.35 22.08
CA ASP A 285 -17.82 -21.09 21.91
C ASP A 285 -19.17 -21.37 21.21
N GLY A 286 -20.23 -21.51 22.01
CA GLY A 286 -21.50 -22.04 21.53
C GLY A 286 -21.38 -23.47 20.97
N GLU A 287 -21.74 -23.63 19.70
CA GLU A 287 -21.63 -24.88 18.93
C GLU A 287 -20.26 -25.04 18.24
N ASN A 288 -19.42 -24.01 18.30
CA ASN A 288 -18.11 -24.00 17.65
C ASN A 288 -16.99 -24.36 18.62
N ILE A 289 -15.93 -24.93 18.07
CA ILE A 289 -14.62 -25.04 18.70
C ILE A 289 -13.73 -23.98 18.10
N VAL A 290 -13.12 -23.14 18.94
CA VAL A 290 -12.16 -22.13 18.51
C VAL A 290 -10.76 -22.58 18.87
N LEU A 291 -9.90 -22.67 17.87
CA LEU A 291 -8.46 -22.89 18.05
C LEU A 291 -7.71 -21.57 17.99
N ASP A 292 -6.82 -21.38 18.94
CA ASP A 292 -5.89 -20.26 18.99
C ASP A 292 -4.51 -20.75 18.57
N LEU A 293 -4.08 -20.29 17.41
CA LEU A 293 -2.95 -20.79 16.65
C LEU A 293 -1.93 -19.68 16.44
N GLY A 294 -0.71 -20.08 16.12
CA GLY A 294 0.23 -19.15 15.53
C GLY A 294 1.20 -19.81 14.58
N ILE A 295 1.79 -18.98 13.74
CA ILE A 295 2.80 -19.38 12.76
C ILE A 295 4.02 -18.50 12.96
N LYS A 296 5.17 -19.14 13.06
CA LYS A 296 6.48 -18.48 13.06
C LYS A 296 7.17 -18.78 11.74
N SER A 297 7.33 -17.75 10.92
CA SER A 297 8.09 -17.84 9.67
C SER A 297 9.57 -18.05 9.96
N LEU A 298 10.19 -19.00 9.26
CA LEU A 298 11.62 -19.28 9.32
C LEU A 298 12.35 -18.84 8.03
N VAL A 299 11.62 -18.33 7.05
CA VAL A 299 12.10 -17.91 5.74
C VAL A 299 12.20 -16.39 5.62
N LYS A 300 12.93 -15.94 4.61
CA LYS A 300 13.14 -14.51 4.29
C LYS A 300 12.11 -13.94 3.32
N SER A 301 11.15 -14.74 2.90
CA SER A 301 10.00 -14.35 2.07
C SER A 301 8.72 -14.44 2.90
N GLY A 302 7.66 -13.76 2.44
CA GLY A 302 6.33 -13.97 3.00
C GLY A 302 5.84 -15.39 2.73
N ILE A 303 4.97 -15.89 3.61
CA ILE A 303 4.31 -17.19 3.46
C ILE A 303 2.81 -16.92 3.34
N GLU A 304 2.20 -17.31 2.23
CA GLU A 304 0.74 -17.21 2.08
C GLU A 304 0.06 -18.36 2.82
N ILE A 305 -1.02 -18.11 3.53
CA ILE A 305 -1.74 -19.10 4.31
C ILE A 305 -3.18 -19.15 3.82
N GLN A 306 -3.59 -20.33 3.40
CA GLN A 306 -4.96 -20.69 3.00
C GLN A 306 -5.57 -21.44 4.18
N SER A 307 -6.05 -20.69 5.18
CA SER A 307 -6.42 -21.26 6.48
C SER A 307 -7.51 -22.33 6.38
N ASP A 308 -8.46 -22.12 5.48
CA ASP A 308 -9.56 -23.01 5.11
C ASP A 308 -9.11 -24.35 4.50
N GLN A 309 -7.91 -24.42 3.92
CA GLN A 309 -7.37 -25.63 3.27
C GLN A 309 -6.28 -26.31 4.10
N GLN A 310 -5.59 -25.54 4.94
CA GLN A 310 -4.38 -25.99 5.61
C GLN A 310 -4.60 -26.45 7.06
N PHE A 311 -5.63 -25.98 7.77
CA PHE A 311 -5.86 -26.31 9.19
C PHE A 311 -7.12 -27.14 9.40
N ILE A 312 -6.95 -28.45 9.51
CA ILE A 312 -8.04 -29.43 9.48
C ILE A 312 -8.13 -30.11 10.84
N LEU A 313 -9.28 -29.98 11.47
CA LEU A 313 -9.55 -30.55 12.78
C LEU A 313 -10.05 -31.99 12.61
N GLU A 314 -9.44 -32.91 13.35
CA GLU A 314 -9.74 -34.35 13.30
C GLU A 314 -10.33 -34.81 14.64
N GLY A 315 -11.54 -35.37 14.58
CA GLY A 315 -12.25 -35.98 15.71
C GLY A 315 -13.11 -37.15 15.24
N GLY A 316 -12.80 -38.37 15.69
CA GLY A 316 -13.45 -39.59 15.19
C GLY A 316 -13.03 -39.93 13.75
N GLU A 317 -14.00 -40.18 12.86
CA GLU A 317 -13.78 -40.44 11.42
C GLU A 317 -13.98 -39.20 10.53
N GLU A 318 -14.23 -38.03 11.12
CA GLU A 318 -14.58 -36.81 10.39
C GLU A 318 -13.41 -35.83 10.30
N GLU A 319 -13.25 -35.24 9.11
CA GLU A 319 -12.41 -34.06 8.88
C GLU A 319 -13.29 -32.81 8.94
N VAL A 320 -12.95 -31.88 9.83
CA VAL A 320 -13.67 -30.62 10.01
C VAL A 320 -12.76 -29.47 9.58
N TYR A 321 -13.24 -28.68 8.64
CA TYR A 321 -12.55 -27.50 8.13
C TYR A 321 -13.01 -26.24 8.88
N PRO A 322 -12.21 -25.15 8.91
CA PRO A 322 -12.64 -23.92 9.54
C PRO A 322 -13.95 -23.41 8.94
N GLU A 323 -14.87 -22.97 9.78
CA GLU A 323 -16.12 -22.37 9.34
C GLU A 323 -15.92 -20.85 9.20
N GLU A 324 -16.18 -20.35 7.99
CA GLU A 324 -15.83 -18.98 7.60
C GLU A 324 -16.62 -17.96 8.40
N THR A 325 -17.94 -18.13 8.54
CA THR A 325 -18.83 -17.16 9.17
C THR A 325 -18.47 -16.94 10.65
N ALA A 326 -18.36 -18.04 11.40
CA ALA A 326 -17.97 -18.03 12.80
C ALA A 326 -16.54 -17.53 12.97
N THR A 327 -15.62 -17.86 12.07
CA THR A 327 -14.25 -17.31 12.11
C THR A 327 -14.28 -15.80 11.91
N GLN A 328 -15.15 -15.28 11.01
CA GLN A 328 -15.27 -13.83 10.79
C GLN A 328 -15.85 -13.06 11.99
N GLU A 329 -16.55 -13.73 12.90
CA GLU A 329 -17.05 -13.14 14.15
C GLU A 329 -15.99 -13.09 15.27
N LEU A 330 -14.88 -13.83 15.12
CA LEU A 330 -13.83 -13.88 16.14
C LEU A 330 -13.03 -12.57 16.24
N PRO A 331 -12.55 -12.22 17.45
CA PRO A 331 -11.77 -11.02 17.69
C PRO A 331 -10.33 -11.08 17.13
N HIS A 332 -9.83 -12.27 16.85
CA HIS A 332 -8.44 -12.50 16.41
C HIS A 332 -8.37 -13.24 15.07
N ARG A 333 -9.36 -13.00 14.22
CA ARG A 333 -9.47 -13.64 12.92
C ARG A 333 -8.37 -13.18 11.95
N PRO A 334 -7.81 -14.08 11.13
CA PRO A 334 -7.02 -13.68 9.98
C PRO A 334 -7.94 -13.37 8.78
N PRO A 335 -7.49 -12.56 7.79
CA PRO A 335 -8.10 -12.59 6.47
C PRO A 335 -7.79 -13.95 5.80
N THR A 336 -8.60 -14.34 4.82
CA THR A 336 -8.37 -15.58 4.03
C THR A 336 -8.27 -15.24 2.55
N PRO A 337 -7.12 -15.48 1.90
CA PRO A 337 -5.84 -15.86 2.50
C PRO A 337 -5.20 -14.70 3.28
N PHE A 338 -4.14 -15.02 4.03
CA PHE A 338 -3.28 -14.02 4.66
C PHE A 338 -1.81 -14.34 4.49
N VAL A 339 -0.94 -13.35 4.67
CA VAL A 339 0.50 -13.52 4.51
C VAL A 339 1.19 -13.37 5.85
N ILE A 340 1.99 -14.38 6.22
CA ILE A 340 2.92 -14.29 7.34
C ILE A 340 4.16 -13.54 6.86
N PRO A 341 4.54 -12.43 7.52
CA PRO A 341 5.76 -11.72 7.18
C PRO A 341 7.02 -12.58 7.30
N PRO A 342 8.08 -12.27 6.51
CA PRO A 342 9.38 -12.90 6.65
C PRO A 342 9.87 -12.87 8.10
N GLN A 343 10.32 -14.02 8.61
CA GLN A 343 10.94 -14.14 9.95
C GLN A 343 10.10 -13.58 11.11
N ALA A 344 8.78 -13.45 10.92
CA ALA A 344 7.86 -12.94 11.92
C ALA A 344 7.06 -14.06 12.60
N PHE A 345 6.36 -13.69 13.66
CA PHE A 345 5.40 -14.52 14.35
C PHE A 345 4.03 -13.85 14.29
N VAL A 346 3.02 -14.66 13.98
CA VAL A 346 1.61 -14.24 13.85
C VAL A 346 0.75 -15.21 14.62
N ARG A 347 -0.18 -14.68 15.41
CA ARG A 347 -1.19 -15.44 16.16
C ARG A 347 -2.58 -15.10 15.61
N PHE A 348 -3.47 -16.08 15.56
CA PHE A 348 -4.79 -15.94 14.99
C PHE A 348 -5.73 -17.03 15.53
N GLU A 349 -7.02 -16.83 15.38
CA GLU A 349 -8.04 -17.80 15.76
C GLU A 349 -8.83 -18.31 14.56
N LEU A 350 -9.20 -19.59 14.60
CA LEU A 350 -10.09 -20.25 13.64
C LEU A 350 -11.23 -20.94 14.38
N ALA A 351 -12.46 -20.78 13.89
CA ALA A 351 -13.64 -21.48 14.40
C ALA A 351 -13.95 -22.73 13.57
N TYR A 352 -14.43 -23.78 14.23
CA TYR A 352 -14.82 -25.04 13.62
C TYR A 352 -16.21 -25.44 14.13
N ALA A 353 -17.16 -25.67 13.22
CA ALA A 353 -18.49 -26.15 13.57
C ALA A 353 -18.46 -27.67 13.76
N THR A 354 -18.42 -28.13 15.02
CA THR A 354 -18.40 -29.57 15.33
C THR A 354 -18.89 -29.86 16.75
N GLU A 355 -19.65 -30.94 16.88
CA GLU A 355 -20.07 -31.48 18.19
C GLU A 355 -19.06 -32.49 18.75
N ALA A 356 -18.15 -33.02 17.92
CA ALA A 356 -17.17 -34.00 18.32
C ALA A 356 -16.06 -33.34 19.16
N VAL A 357 -15.48 -34.11 20.10
CA VAL A 357 -14.29 -33.65 20.83
C VAL A 357 -13.07 -33.95 19.95
N PRO A 358 -12.41 -32.92 19.39
CA PRO A 358 -11.28 -33.13 18.51
C PRO A 358 -10.06 -33.57 19.30
N THR A 359 -9.28 -34.43 18.67
CA THR A 359 -8.06 -34.98 19.28
C THR A 359 -6.81 -34.41 18.63
N THR A 360 -6.91 -34.02 17.36
CA THR A 360 -5.75 -33.64 16.56
C THR A 360 -6.11 -32.49 15.62
N LEU A 361 -5.18 -31.56 15.44
CA LEU A 361 -5.16 -30.63 14.33
C LEU A 361 -4.19 -31.16 13.29
N ARG A 362 -4.70 -31.61 12.15
CA ARG A 362 -3.89 -31.91 10.96
C ARG A 362 -3.60 -30.61 10.22
N TYR A 363 -2.36 -30.47 9.80
CA TYR A 363 -1.89 -29.30 9.09
C TYR A 363 -1.23 -29.70 7.76
N ARG A 364 -1.62 -29.03 6.66
CA ARG A 364 -0.99 -29.19 5.34
C ARG A 364 0.06 -28.12 5.10
N GLY A 365 1.32 -28.50 5.33
CA GLY A 365 2.49 -27.64 5.15
C GLY A 365 2.99 -27.50 3.73
N TYR A 366 4.01 -26.66 3.61
CA TYR A 366 4.74 -26.43 2.37
C TYR A 366 5.77 -27.53 2.12
N GLU A 367 6.41 -28.02 3.18
CA GLU A 367 7.40 -29.11 3.08
C GLU A 367 6.82 -30.47 3.50
N SER A 368 5.84 -30.47 4.40
CA SER A 368 5.27 -31.70 4.98
C SER A 368 3.84 -31.53 5.50
N GLU A 369 3.10 -32.63 5.61
CA GLU A 369 1.90 -32.66 6.44
C GLU A 369 2.27 -33.00 7.90
N GLY A 370 1.65 -32.29 8.83
CA GLY A 370 1.90 -32.41 10.27
C GLY A 370 0.62 -32.67 11.05
N LYS A 371 0.77 -33.15 12.29
CA LYS A 371 -0.33 -33.33 13.25
C LYS A 371 0.07 -32.77 14.60
N LEU A 372 -0.82 -31.98 15.20
CA LEU A 372 -0.70 -31.44 16.54
C LEU A 372 -1.75 -32.08 17.43
N ALA A 373 -1.33 -32.75 18.50
CA ALA A 373 -2.25 -33.23 19.51
C ALA A 373 -2.92 -32.03 20.20
N LEU A 374 -4.24 -32.08 20.32
CA LEU A 374 -5.03 -31.08 21.03
C LEU A 374 -5.17 -31.54 22.48
N PRO A 375 -4.45 -30.93 23.45
CA PRO A 375 -4.66 -31.26 24.84
C PRO A 375 -6.10 -30.92 25.21
N GLY A 376 -6.86 -31.91 25.71
CA GLY A 376 -8.32 -31.86 25.78
C GLY A 376 -8.90 -30.60 26.43
N LEU A 377 -10.12 -30.24 26.01
CA LEU A 377 -10.98 -29.28 26.70
C LEU A 377 -11.17 -29.78 28.14
N LYS A 378 -10.64 -29.06 29.13
CA LYS A 378 -10.94 -29.33 30.53
C LYS A 378 -12.30 -28.77 30.90
#